data_AF-A0A2M8BJH2-F1
#
_entry.id   AF-A0A2M8BJH2-F1
#
_cell.length_a   1.000
_cell.length_b   1.000
_cell.length_c   1.000
_cell.angle_alpha   90.00
_cell.angle_beta   90.00
_cell.angle_gamma   90.00
#
_symmetry.space_group_name_H-M   'P 1'
#
loop_
_entity.id
_entity.type
_entity.pdbx_description
1 polymer ?
#
loop_
_entity_poly.entity_id
_entity_poly.type
_entity_poly.pdbx_seq_one_letter_code
_entity_poly.pdbx_strand_id
1 'polypeptide(L)'
;MSNTKHSYLLSALMAAGLAFAAVSAQAAVDVAGAEAALKVNKCAKCHSVDKEKTGPSYKKTAEKYKGQADAEAKLYTHLTTGPKIKMDGEDDVHVKAKGDEASIKNMAQYILSR
;
A
#
# COMPACT_ATOMS: atom_id res chain seq x y z
N MET A 1 33.10 10.18 -60.44
CA MET A 1 33.13 10.66 -59.04
C MET A 1 32.22 9.74 -58.22
N SER A 2 32.77 8.80 -57.46
CA SER A 2 33.19 8.95 -56.06
C SER A 2 32.01 9.10 -55.08
N ASN A 3 31.78 7.99 -54.37
CA ASN A 3 31.73 7.90 -52.90
C ASN A 3 30.39 7.98 -52.14
N THR A 4 30.21 6.92 -51.33
CA THR A 4 29.68 6.90 -49.94
C THR A 4 28.17 7.21 -49.75
N LYS A 5 27.32 6.41 -49.09
CA LYS A 5 27.51 5.49 -47.96
C LYS A 5 26.36 4.47 -47.88
N HIS A 6 26.71 3.18 -47.89
CA HIS A 6 25.91 2.08 -47.34
C HIS A 6 25.78 2.17 -45.80
N SER A 7 25.47 3.35 -45.24
CA SER A 7 25.64 3.63 -43.80
C SER A 7 24.36 4.12 -43.12
N TYR A 8 23.19 3.68 -43.57
CA TYR A 8 21.94 3.92 -42.85
C TYR A 8 21.29 2.64 -42.30
N LEU A 9 22.01 1.51 -42.34
CA LEU A 9 21.55 0.23 -41.79
C LEU A 9 22.07 -0.05 -40.36
N LEU A 10 22.69 0.92 -39.66
CA LEU A 10 23.45 0.62 -38.44
C LEU A 10 23.45 1.72 -37.35
N SER A 11 22.38 2.51 -37.19
CA SER A 11 22.35 3.55 -36.14
C SER A 11 20.97 3.82 -35.52
N ALA A 12 20.19 2.77 -35.25
CA ALA A 12 18.99 2.89 -34.41
C ALA A 12 18.93 1.83 -33.30
N LEU A 13 20.10 1.34 -32.85
CA LEU A 13 20.23 0.72 -31.54
C LEU A 13 20.62 1.81 -30.52
N MET A 14 19.97 1.78 -29.35
CA MET A 14 20.22 2.57 -28.15
C MET A 14 19.60 3.97 -28.07
N ALA A 15 18.33 4.00 -27.68
CA ALA A 15 17.85 4.95 -26.68
C ALA A 15 17.14 4.17 -25.57
N ALA A 16 17.93 3.39 -24.82
CA ALA A 16 17.52 2.78 -23.57
C ALA A 16 17.70 3.78 -22.44
N GLY A 17 16.75 3.77 -21.51
CA GLY A 17 16.99 4.15 -20.12
C GLY A 17 16.69 5.60 -19.80
N LEU A 18 15.51 5.83 -19.23
CA LEU A 18 15.28 6.60 -18.00
C LEU A 18 13.76 6.63 -17.76
N ALA A 19 13.18 5.44 -17.52
CA ALA A 19 11.90 5.39 -16.83
C ALA A 19 12.17 5.88 -15.41
N PHE A 20 11.75 7.11 -15.12
CA PHE A 20 11.78 7.72 -13.81
C PHE A 20 11.19 6.72 -12.80
N ALA A 21 12.04 6.13 -11.97
CA ALA A 21 11.62 5.58 -10.70
C ALA A 21 11.19 6.80 -9.86
N ALA A 22 9.91 7.14 -9.90
CA ALA A 22 9.30 8.00 -8.91
C ALA A 22 9.39 7.24 -7.57
N VAL A 23 10.50 7.42 -6.86
CA VAL A 23 10.58 7.14 -5.44
C VAL A 23 9.56 8.08 -4.80
N SER A 24 8.36 7.58 -4.55
CA SER A 24 7.45 8.24 -3.63
C SER A 24 8.22 8.37 -2.33
N ALA A 25 8.50 9.60 -1.90
CA ALA A 25 9.02 9.85 -0.57
C ALA A 25 7.91 9.49 0.42
N GLN A 26 7.82 8.21 0.81
CA GLN A 26 6.97 7.82 1.93
C GLN A 26 7.49 8.56 3.16
N ALA A 27 6.64 9.41 3.73
CA ALA A 27 6.90 9.96 5.06
C ALA A 27 7.17 8.81 6.03
N ALA A 28 8.10 9.02 6.96
CA ALA A 28 8.40 8.02 7.97
C ALA A 28 7.13 7.73 8.79
N VAL A 29 6.82 6.45 8.99
CA VAL A 29 5.65 6.02 9.78
C VAL A 29 5.85 6.44 11.23
N ASP A 30 4.91 7.21 11.79
CA ASP A 30 4.83 7.43 13.23
C ASP A 30 4.20 6.19 13.87
N VAL A 31 5.06 5.27 14.30
CA VAL A 31 4.67 3.98 14.86
C VAL A 31 3.80 4.17 16.11
N ALA A 32 4.20 5.05 17.03
CA ALA A 32 3.49 5.25 18.29
C ALA A 32 2.11 5.88 18.06
N GLY A 33 2.03 6.89 17.19
CA GLY A 33 0.76 7.50 16.79
C GLY A 33 -0.18 6.52 16.09
N ALA A 34 0.35 5.66 15.20
CA ALA A 34 -0.44 4.64 14.52
C ALA A 34 -0.96 3.58 15.51
N GLU A 35 -0.13 3.09 16.43
CA GLU A 35 -0.56 2.13 17.47
C GLU A 35 -1.64 2.72 18.38
N ALA A 36 -1.48 3.97 18.78
CA ALA A 36 -2.49 4.69 19.57
C ALA A 36 -3.81 4.82 18.79
N ALA A 37 -3.75 5.22 17.52
CA ALA A 37 -4.93 5.37 16.66
C ALA A 37 -5.64 4.02 16.43
N LEU A 38 -4.90 2.94 16.16
CA LEU A 38 -5.43 1.58 16.02
C LEU A 38 -6.10 1.11 17.31
N LYS A 39 -5.54 1.46 18.48
CA LYS A 39 -6.10 1.14 19.79
C LYS A 39 -7.42 1.90 20.03
N VAL A 40 -7.46 3.21 19.76
CA VAL A 40 -8.67 4.04 19.88
C VAL A 40 -9.78 3.53 18.97
N ASN A 41 -9.43 3.12 17.75
CA ASN A 41 -10.35 2.53 16.78
C ASN A 41 -10.70 1.07 17.07
N LYS A 42 -10.16 0.48 18.15
CA LYS A 42 -10.41 -0.90 18.60
C LYS A 42 -10.06 -1.96 17.55
N CYS A 43 -9.13 -1.67 16.64
CA CYS A 43 -8.72 -2.59 15.56
C CYS A 43 -8.17 -3.91 16.12
N ALA A 44 -7.52 -3.86 17.28
CA ALA A 44 -6.95 -5.02 17.97
C ALA A 44 -7.98 -6.06 18.44
N LYS A 45 -9.29 -5.75 18.39
CA LYS A 45 -10.35 -6.74 18.67
C LYS A 45 -10.40 -7.83 17.60
N CYS A 46 -10.26 -7.44 16.33
CA CYS A 46 -10.37 -8.37 15.20
C CYS A 46 -9.02 -8.63 14.52
N HIS A 47 -8.03 -7.76 14.71
CA HIS A 47 -6.70 -7.88 14.10
C HIS A 47 -5.59 -8.05 15.13
N SER A 48 -4.45 -8.52 14.66
CA SER A 48 -3.19 -8.49 15.41
C SER A 48 -2.03 -8.26 14.45
N VAL A 49 -0.84 -7.98 14.98
CA VAL A 49 0.34 -7.76 14.14
C VAL A 49 0.69 -9.00 13.33
N ASP A 50 0.72 -10.17 13.96
CA ASP A 50 1.30 -11.39 13.38
C ASP A 50 0.29 -12.54 13.27
N LYS A 51 -0.51 -12.74 14.30
CA LYS A 51 -1.49 -13.83 14.37
C LYS A 51 -2.79 -13.47 13.68
N GLU A 52 -3.31 -14.40 12.90
CA GLU A 52 -4.68 -14.31 12.38
C GLU A 52 -5.67 -14.41 13.55
N LYS A 53 -6.77 -13.66 13.43
CA LYS A 53 -7.92 -13.69 14.33
C LYS A 53 -9.16 -13.75 13.44
N THR A 54 -10.26 -13.11 13.82
CA THR A 54 -11.41 -12.90 12.94
C THR A 54 -11.02 -12.14 11.66
N GLY A 55 -10.09 -11.19 11.76
CA GLY A 55 -9.47 -10.53 10.60
C GLY A 55 -8.04 -11.04 10.33
N PRO A 56 -7.49 -10.78 9.13
CA PRO A 56 -6.11 -11.11 8.80
C PRO A 56 -5.13 -10.37 9.71
N SER A 57 -3.94 -10.94 9.91
CA SER A 57 -2.86 -10.23 10.57
C SER A 57 -2.38 -9.04 9.73
N TYR A 58 -1.79 -8.04 10.38
CA TYR A 58 -1.21 -6.91 9.65
C TYR A 58 -0.06 -7.37 8.74
N LYS A 59 0.76 -8.33 9.18
CA LYS A 59 1.76 -8.98 8.32
C LYS A 59 1.16 -9.60 7.06
N LYS A 60 0.09 -10.37 7.20
CA LYS A 60 -0.60 -10.97 6.04
C LYS A 60 -1.14 -9.91 5.07
N THR A 61 -1.62 -8.79 5.63
CA THR A 61 -2.08 -7.64 4.84
C THR A 61 -0.93 -6.96 4.12
N ALA A 62 0.19 -6.71 4.80
CA ALA A 62 1.40 -6.15 4.21
C ALA A 62 1.93 -7.02 3.06
N GLU A 63 2.00 -8.34 3.27
CA GLU A 63 2.39 -9.31 2.24
C GLU A 63 1.48 -9.25 1.02
N LYS A 64 0.15 -9.21 1.22
CA LYS A 64 -0.84 -9.10 0.14
C LYS A 64 -0.61 -7.87 -0.73
N TYR A 65 -0.20 -6.75 -0.13
CA TYR A 65 -0.03 -5.47 -0.81
C TYR A 65 1.42 -5.16 -1.21
N LYS A 66 2.38 -6.05 -0.91
CA LYS A 66 3.80 -5.83 -1.20
C LYS A 66 4.03 -5.54 -2.68
N GLY A 67 4.71 -4.43 -2.97
CA GLY A 67 5.03 -3.99 -4.33
C GLY A 67 3.88 -3.33 -5.09
N GLN A 68 2.68 -3.19 -4.49
CA GLN A 68 1.58 -2.46 -5.11
C GLN A 68 1.70 -0.96 -4.82
N ALA A 69 1.86 -0.15 -5.87
CA ALA A 69 2.01 1.30 -5.74
C ALA A 69 0.77 1.99 -5.13
N ASP A 70 -0.41 1.38 -5.23
CA ASP A 70 -1.69 1.90 -4.75
C ASP A 70 -2.14 1.30 -3.40
N ALA A 71 -1.26 0.56 -2.72
CA ALA A 71 -1.56 -0.13 -1.47
C ALA A 71 -2.13 0.79 -0.37
N GLU A 72 -1.50 1.94 -0.15
CA GLU A 72 -1.95 2.90 0.87
C GLU A 72 -3.33 3.45 0.54
N ALA A 73 -3.57 3.84 -0.71
CA ALA A 73 -4.86 4.38 -1.15
C ALA A 73 -5.98 3.35 -1.03
N LYS A 74 -5.70 2.08 -1.36
CA LYS A 74 -6.64 0.97 -1.19
C LYS A 74 -6.99 0.74 0.29
N LEU A 75 -6.00 0.72 1.18
CA LEU A 75 -6.25 0.58 2.62
C LEU A 75 -6.98 1.79 3.18
N TYR A 76 -6.59 3.01 2.82
CA TYR A 76 -7.29 4.22 3.23
C TYR A 76 -8.78 4.17 2.84
N THR A 77 -9.08 3.75 1.61
CA THR A 77 -10.46 3.56 1.14
C THR A 77 -11.19 2.50 1.96
N HIS A 78 -10.55 1.35 2.21
CA HIS A 78 -11.13 0.29 3.05
C HIS A 78 -11.48 0.79 4.46
N LEU A 79 -10.56 1.55 5.07
CA LEU A 79 -10.73 2.08 6.42
C LEU A 79 -11.79 3.19 6.51
N THR A 80 -12.05 3.93 5.45
CA THR A 80 -12.97 5.09 5.47
C THR A 80 -14.37 4.80 4.93
N THR A 81 -14.50 3.84 4.02
CA THR A 81 -15.78 3.56 3.35
C THR A 81 -16.62 2.51 4.06
N GLY A 82 -16.01 1.65 4.90
CA GLY A 82 -16.70 0.52 5.52
C GLY A 82 -17.26 -0.43 4.47
N PRO A 83 -16.40 -1.11 3.69
CA PRO A 83 -16.86 -2.08 2.71
C PRO A 83 -17.43 -3.33 3.38
N LYS A 84 -18.21 -4.11 2.62
CA LYS A 84 -18.61 -5.45 3.05
C LYS A 84 -17.39 -6.34 3.21
N ILE A 85 -17.37 -7.12 4.28
CA ILE A 85 -16.36 -8.11 4.62
C ILE A 85 -17.05 -9.42 4.98
N LYS A 86 -16.27 -10.51 5.03
CA LYS A 86 -16.71 -11.74 5.68
C LYS A 86 -16.10 -11.81 7.07
N MET A 87 -16.94 -11.97 8.07
CA MET A 87 -16.58 -12.12 9.47
C MET A 87 -17.17 -13.45 9.94
N ASP A 88 -16.31 -14.41 10.30
CA ASP A 88 -16.70 -15.76 10.74
C ASP A 88 -17.65 -16.51 9.78
N GLY A 89 -17.52 -16.25 8.47
CA GLY A 89 -18.32 -16.89 7.42
C GLY A 89 -19.58 -16.12 7.02
N GLU A 90 -19.97 -15.09 7.78
CA GLU A 90 -21.12 -14.25 7.51
C GLU A 90 -20.71 -12.91 6.88
N ASP A 91 -21.61 -12.30 6.11
CA ASP A 91 -21.38 -10.98 5.55
C ASP A 91 -21.59 -9.91 6.65
N ASP A 92 -20.60 -9.04 6.82
CA ASP A 92 -20.62 -7.90 7.74
C ASP A 92 -20.00 -6.67 7.06
N VAL A 93 -19.91 -5.55 7.75
CA VAL A 93 -19.32 -4.29 7.27
C VAL A 93 -18.10 -3.94 8.13
N HIS A 94 -16.97 -3.65 7.48
CA HIS A 94 -15.77 -3.21 8.20
C HIS A 94 -16.04 -1.89 8.94
N VAL A 95 -15.59 -1.80 10.19
CA VAL A 95 -15.72 -0.57 10.98
C VAL A 95 -14.96 0.59 10.33
N LYS A 96 -15.58 1.77 10.28
CA LYS A 96 -14.88 2.95 9.76
C LYS A 96 -13.88 3.47 10.78
N ALA A 97 -12.67 3.72 10.33
CA ALA A 97 -11.65 4.42 11.11
C ALA A 97 -12.12 5.85 11.41
N LYS A 98 -11.86 6.28 12.63
CA LYS A 98 -12.03 7.64 13.12
C LYS A 98 -10.66 8.32 13.18
N GLY A 99 -10.62 9.58 12.79
CA GLY A 99 -9.41 10.39 12.74
C GLY A 99 -9.43 11.31 11.52
N ASP A 100 -8.45 12.21 11.47
CA ASP A 100 -8.18 12.96 10.24
C ASP A 100 -7.48 12.09 9.20
N GLU A 101 -7.35 12.62 7.98
CA GLU A 101 -6.73 11.92 6.86
C GLU A 101 -5.31 11.46 7.17
N ALA A 102 -4.52 12.31 7.83
CA ALA A 102 -3.13 12.01 8.17
C ALA A 102 -3.02 10.83 9.13
N SER A 103 -3.86 10.80 10.17
CA SER A 103 -3.94 9.70 11.14
C SER A 103 -4.33 8.39 10.47
N ILE A 104 -5.32 8.40 9.57
CA ILE A 104 -5.79 7.19 8.87
C ILE A 104 -4.73 6.69 7.88
N LYS A 105 -4.06 7.58 7.15
CA LYS A 105 -2.92 7.21 6.30
C LYS A 105 -1.76 6.63 7.11
N ASN A 106 -1.43 7.21 8.26
CA ASN A 106 -0.41 6.69 9.16
C ASN A 106 -0.76 5.27 9.67
N MET A 107 -2.04 5.00 9.99
CA MET A 107 -2.51 3.64 10.30
C MET A 107 -2.32 2.67 9.12
N ALA A 108 -2.68 3.08 7.89
CA ALA A 108 -2.51 2.27 6.70
C ALA A 108 -1.03 1.95 6.43
N GLN A 109 -0.16 2.95 6.52
CA GLN A 109 1.29 2.80 6.35
C GLN A 109 1.90 1.92 7.44
N TYR A 110 1.48 2.06 8.70
CA TYR A 110 1.85 1.15 9.77
C TYR A 110 1.53 -0.29 9.39
N ILE A 111 0.31 -0.58 8.94
CA ILE A 111 -0.12 -1.93 8.55
C ILE A 111 0.74 -2.47 7.40
N LEU A 112 1.01 -1.66 6.38
CA LEU A 112 1.82 -2.04 5.22
C LEU A 112 3.31 -2.27 5.55
N SER A 113 3.78 -1.72 6.67
CA SER A 113 5.16 -1.88 7.14
C SER A 113 5.38 -3.10 8.05
N ARG A 114 4.36 -3.91 8.29
CA ARG A 114 4.45 -5.07 9.20
C ARG A 114 5.04 -6.30 8.54
#